data_AF-A0A453CLT1-F1
#
_entry.id   AF-A0A453CLT1-F1
#
_cell.length_a   1.000
_cell.length_b   1.000
_cell.length_c   1.000
_cell.angle_alpha   90.00
_cell.angle_beta   90.00
_cell.angle_gamma   90.00
#
_symmetry.space_group_name_H-M   'P 1'
#
loop_
_entity.id
_entity.type
_entity.pdbx_description
1 polymer ?
#
loop_
_entity_poly.entity_id
_entity_poly.type
_entity_poly.pdbx_seq_one_letter_code
_entity_poly.pdbx_strand_id
1 'polypeptide(L)'
;DTLAKRALRRIGSKMVQGQLDVPCISLQLLSSVGKFDFPTERLRVQWQRRQANVLEELLLFSASRECSMSETLRIVLSKLKNTEDWVVSVPDGRIEVLTIIERYNTRLSAAPKKFGLKGETYHWTQSYHFNSRLYEKLLSSVFDMLEDGQLVEEADEILETMKLTWPILGITQKLHDALYAWALFQKFAQTGEILLLKQTDLQIQKLKLHNNVREAELYIDSFVCSVEGFGSNGTLNLVDSALLKINMWCHRQLKNYHLYFSQANCSIFESMLNLVLLTAANLTDDDEEAMLIGTSLGSTPESTLIHILVVRSIQAAYKNALISADGQSKAEFKHPLILLASELKLLVEKECSAFSPVLHKYYPEAGRVALTVFHLLYGQQLELFLEGSDHSESLKEILGASNSFELCIAQKLYSMYGEAAGSSLSNFLKPYMDRSFFFTHHSSVASCSTRECFGVDKAYH
;
A
#
# COMPACT_ATOMS: atom_id res chain seq x y z
N ASP A 1 8.31 -13.53 32.79
CA ASP A 1 9.59 -12.87 32.50
C ASP A 1 10.80 -13.50 33.21
N THR A 2 10.77 -13.65 34.55
CA THR A 2 11.88 -14.24 35.35
C THR A 2 12.34 -15.63 34.91
N LEU A 3 11.43 -16.51 34.50
CA LEU A 3 11.73 -17.87 34.02
C LEU A 3 12.50 -17.88 32.70
N ALA A 4 12.05 -17.09 31.74
CA ALA A 4 12.71 -16.94 30.44
C ALA A 4 14.11 -16.32 30.63
N LYS A 5 14.23 -15.27 31.46
CA LYS A 5 15.53 -14.66 31.82
C LYS A 5 16.48 -15.67 32.47
N ARG A 6 15.99 -16.50 33.40
CA ARG A 6 16.79 -17.55 34.06
C ARG A 6 17.24 -18.62 33.06
N ALA A 7 16.34 -19.07 32.18
CA ALA A 7 16.65 -20.03 31.13
C ALA A 7 17.70 -19.47 30.17
N LEU A 8 17.51 -18.26 29.65
CA LEU A 8 18.44 -17.59 28.73
C LEU A 8 19.83 -17.36 29.36
N ARG A 9 19.91 -17.01 30.66
CA ARG A 9 21.19 -16.92 31.38
C ARG A 9 21.93 -18.26 31.46
N ARG A 10 21.19 -19.36 31.65
CA ARG A 10 21.77 -20.72 31.63
C ARG A 10 22.26 -21.11 30.24
N ILE A 11 21.58 -20.66 29.17
CA ILE A 11 22.04 -20.84 27.79
C ILE A 11 23.39 -20.14 27.59
N GLY A 12 23.47 -18.85 27.95
CA GLY A 12 24.72 -18.07 27.83
C GLY A 12 25.90 -18.70 28.58
N SER A 13 25.67 -19.40 29.69
CA SER A 13 26.71 -20.06 30.48
C SER A 13 27.15 -21.43 29.92
N LYS A 14 26.28 -22.13 29.17
CA LYS A 14 26.59 -23.42 28.53
C LYS A 14 27.20 -23.29 27.15
N MET A 15 27.05 -22.13 26.50
CA MET A 15 27.43 -21.92 25.09
C MET A 15 28.83 -21.34 24.89
N VAL A 16 29.85 -21.95 25.50
CA VAL A 16 31.25 -21.50 25.30
C VAL A 16 31.77 -21.84 23.89
N GLN A 17 31.10 -22.68 23.10
CA GLN A 17 31.61 -23.13 21.78
C GLN A 17 30.55 -23.39 20.65
N GLY A 18 29.26 -23.07 20.86
CA GLY A 18 28.20 -23.37 19.87
C GLY A 18 27.53 -22.13 19.28
N GLN A 19 27.03 -22.21 18.04
CA GLN A 19 26.24 -21.16 17.39
C GLN A 19 24.79 -21.19 17.90
N LEU A 20 24.25 -20.06 18.36
CA LEU A 20 22.91 -19.94 18.92
C LEU A 20 21.85 -19.78 17.81
N ASP A 21 20.85 -20.66 17.78
CA ASP A 21 19.72 -20.61 16.85
C ASP A 21 18.37 -20.72 17.60
N VAL A 22 17.27 -20.46 16.89
CA VAL A 22 15.91 -20.46 17.48
C VAL A 22 15.49 -21.84 18.01
N PRO A 23 15.77 -22.98 17.33
CA PRO A 23 15.49 -24.30 17.90
C PRO A 23 16.26 -24.57 19.19
N CYS A 24 17.53 -24.19 19.29
CA CYS A 24 18.35 -24.35 20.49
C CYS A 24 17.76 -23.55 21.66
N ILE A 25 17.33 -22.31 21.43
CA ILE A 25 16.64 -21.51 22.46
C ILE A 25 15.38 -22.22 22.94
N SER A 26 14.55 -22.72 22.02
CA SER A 26 13.29 -23.41 22.34
C SER A 26 13.53 -24.70 23.13
N LEU A 27 14.53 -25.49 22.75
CA LEU A 27 14.93 -26.71 23.46
C LEU A 27 15.47 -26.42 24.86
N GLN A 28 16.27 -25.37 25.02
CA GLN A 28 16.82 -25.00 26.31
C GLN A 28 15.76 -24.39 27.24
N LEU A 29 14.77 -23.67 26.70
CA LEU A 29 13.59 -23.27 27.45
C LEU A 29 12.83 -24.50 27.93
N LEU A 30 12.58 -25.48 27.05
CA LEU A 30 11.94 -26.75 27.40
C LEU A 30 12.72 -27.59 28.40
N SER A 31 14.05 -27.54 28.42
CA SER A 31 14.87 -28.29 29.38
C SER A 31 14.93 -27.62 30.76
N SER A 32 14.89 -26.29 30.79
CA SER A 32 15.16 -25.50 32.00
C SER A 32 13.92 -25.10 32.80
N VAL A 33 12.73 -25.12 32.18
CA VAL A 33 11.46 -24.79 32.82
C VAL A 33 10.74 -26.05 33.30
N GLY A 34 10.55 -26.15 34.62
CA GLY A 34 9.94 -27.27 35.32
C GLY A 34 8.43 -27.10 35.55
N LYS A 35 7.80 -28.13 36.14
CA LYS A 35 6.36 -28.10 36.47
C LYS A 35 6.02 -27.00 37.47
N PHE A 36 6.86 -26.81 38.48
CA PHE A 36 6.66 -25.87 39.58
C PHE A 36 6.84 -24.39 39.19
N ASP A 37 7.28 -24.12 37.96
CA ASP A 37 7.43 -22.77 37.44
C ASP A 37 6.08 -22.16 36.96
N PHE A 38 4.99 -22.94 36.94
CA PHE A 38 3.68 -22.49 36.45
C PHE A 38 2.63 -22.43 37.57
N PRO A 39 1.78 -21.38 37.60
CA PRO A 39 0.66 -21.27 38.55
C PRO A 39 -0.41 -22.35 38.35
N THR A 40 -0.60 -22.81 37.11
CA THR A 40 -1.59 -23.84 36.77
C THR A 40 -1.06 -24.80 35.72
N GLU A 41 -1.53 -26.05 35.77
CA GLU A 41 -1.21 -27.07 34.79
C GLU A 41 -1.65 -26.65 33.37
N ARG A 42 -2.79 -25.97 33.24
CA ARG A 42 -3.27 -25.43 31.95
C ARG A 42 -2.26 -24.49 31.29
N LEU A 43 -1.68 -23.55 32.04
CA LEU A 43 -0.69 -22.61 31.51
C LEU A 43 0.61 -23.33 31.13
N ARG A 44 1.02 -24.34 31.90
CA ARG A 44 2.17 -25.19 31.58
C ARG A 44 1.97 -25.91 30.25
N VAL A 45 0.82 -26.57 30.07
CA VAL A 45 0.49 -27.30 28.84
C VAL A 45 0.43 -26.35 27.64
N GLN A 46 -0.21 -25.18 27.79
CA GLN A 46 -0.25 -24.18 26.73
C GLN A 46 1.15 -23.68 26.33
N TRP A 47 2.01 -23.39 27.31
CA TRP A 47 3.39 -22.98 27.05
C TRP A 47 4.20 -24.09 26.37
N GLN A 48 4.11 -25.33 26.86
CA GLN A 48 4.81 -26.48 26.29
C GLN A 48 4.37 -26.73 24.83
N ARG A 49 3.06 -26.66 24.57
CA ARG A 49 2.51 -26.79 23.21
C ARG A 49 3.02 -25.69 22.29
N ARG A 50 3.14 -24.44 22.77
CA ARG A 50 3.74 -23.35 21.99
C ARG A 50 5.20 -23.65 21.62
N GLN A 51 6.02 -24.09 22.57
CA GLN A 51 7.42 -24.46 22.29
C GLN A 51 7.51 -25.63 21.30
N ALA A 52 6.65 -26.65 21.46
CA ALA A 52 6.60 -27.78 20.54
C ALA A 52 6.19 -27.37 19.12
N ASN A 53 5.20 -26.47 18.98
CA ASN A 53 4.80 -25.93 17.68
C ASN A 53 5.93 -25.13 17.01
N VAL A 54 6.70 -24.36 17.78
CA VAL A 54 7.88 -23.63 17.26
C VAL A 54 8.92 -24.61 16.72
N LEU A 55 9.25 -25.65 17.49
CA LEU A 55 10.20 -26.69 17.05
C LEU A 55 9.69 -27.45 15.84
N GLU A 56 8.39 -27.74 15.78
CA GLU A 56 7.77 -28.40 14.64
C GLU A 56 7.90 -27.57 13.36
N GLU A 57 7.53 -26.29 13.42
CA GLU A 57 7.64 -25.38 12.28
C GLU A 57 9.08 -25.25 11.80
N LEU A 58 10.04 -25.10 12.73
CA LEU A 58 11.44 -24.89 12.38
C LEU A 58 12.13 -26.16 11.85
N LEU A 59 11.84 -27.32 12.45
CA LEU A 59 12.58 -28.55 12.18
C LEU A 59 11.91 -29.44 11.12
N LEU A 60 10.58 -29.42 10.99
CA LEU A 60 9.90 -30.23 9.96
C LEU A 60 9.84 -29.53 8.60
N PHE A 61 9.66 -28.21 8.58
CA PHE A 61 9.68 -27.44 7.32
C PHE A 61 11.06 -27.50 6.66
N SER A 62 12.13 -27.52 7.46
CA SER A 62 13.52 -27.62 6.98
C SER A 62 13.96 -29.06 6.63
N ALA A 63 13.31 -30.09 7.20
CA ALA A 63 13.69 -31.50 7.02
C ALA A 63 13.23 -32.14 5.70
N SER A 64 12.86 -31.36 4.69
CA SER A 64 12.31 -31.87 3.41
C SER A 64 13.25 -32.81 2.61
N ARG A 65 14.50 -33.01 3.06
CA ARG A 65 15.49 -33.90 2.39
C ARG A 65 15.58 -35.32 2.95
N GLU A 66 15.02 -35.65 4.13
CA GLU A 66 15.13 -36.99 4.72
C GLU A 66 13.78 -37.52 5.29
N CYS A 67 13.07 -38.31 4.47
CA CYS A 67 11.70 -38.77 4.76
C CYS A 67 11.55 -39.61 6.04
N SER A 68 12.51 -40.50 6.34
CA SER A 68 12.44 -41.38 7.53
C SER A 68 12.70 -40.65 8.85
N MET A 69 13.59 -39.66 8.83
CA MET A 69 13.93 -38.84 9.98
C MET A 69 12.78 -37.89 10.34
N SER A 70 12.10 -37.33 9.33
CA SER A 70 10.92 -36.47 9.49
C SER A 70 9.77 -37.18 10.24
N GLU A 71 9.52 -38.47 9.97
CA GLU A 71 8.47 -39.24 10.66
C GLU A 71 8.78 -39.44 12.15
N THR A 72 10.02 -39.83 12.47
CA THR A 72 10.43 -40.00 13.88
C THR A 72 10.36 -38.67 14.64
N LEU A 73 10.77 -37.56 14.01
CA LEU A 73 10.68 -36.23 14.60
C LEU A 73 9.22 -35.81 14.83
N ARG A 74 8.30 -36.13 13.90
CA ARG A 74 6.87 -35.89 14.03
C ARG A 74 6.26 -36.64 15.21
N ILE A 75 6.64 -37.92 15.39
CA ILE A 75 6.21 -38.73 16.55
C ILE A 75 6.74 -38.14 17.86
N VAL A 76 8.00 -37.71 17.90
CA VAL A 76 8.61 -37.15 19.11
C VAL A 76 8.00 -35.79 19.48
N LEU A 77 7.71 -34.94 18.48
CA LEU A 77 7.04 -33.66 18.68
C LEU A 77 5.56 -33.81 19.09
N SER A 78 4.85 -34.82 18.57
CA SER A 78 3.48 -35.11 19.00
C SER A 78 3.42 -35.57 20.45
N LYS A 79 4.39 -36.39 20.89
CA LYS A 79 4.58 -36.74 22.30
C LYS A 79 4.85 -35.52 23.17
N LEU A 80 5.64 -34.55 22.69
CA LEU A 80 5.89 -33.31 23.43
C LEU A 80 4.63 -32.44 23.60
N LYS A 81 3.65 -32.54 22.69
CA LYS A 81 2.37 -31.79 22.75
C LYS A 81 1.33 -32.45 23.66
N ASN A 82 1.34 -33.77 23.78
CA ASN A 82 0.35 -34.54 24.54
C ASN A 82 0.87 -34.79 25.96
N THR A 83 0.39 -33.98 26.91
CA THR A 83 0.85 -34.00 28.32
C THR A 83 0.17 -35.05 29.21
N GLU A 84 -0.84 -35.78 28.73
CA GLU A 84 -1.53 -36.81 29.51
C GLU A 84 -0.67 -38.08 29.72
N ASP A 85 0.25 -38.38 28.79
CA ASP A 85 1.23 -39.48 28.93
C ASP A 85 2.42 -39.15 29.85
N TRP A 86 2.52 -37.90 30.33
CA TRP A 86 3.76 -37.33 30.85
C TRP A 86 3.91 -37.38 32.38
N VAL A 87 2.81 -37.52 33.13
CA VAL A 87 2.82 -37.16 34.57
C VAL A 87 2.99 -38.35 35.52
N VAL A 88 2.87 -39.60 35.05
CA VAL A 88 2.80 -40.75 35.97
C VAL A 88 4.04 -41.65 35.95
N SER A 89 4.83 -41.73 34.89
CA SER A 89 5.87 -42.76 34.81
C SER A 89 7.10 -42.31 34.02
N VAL A 90 8.21 -42.05 34.74
CA VAL A 90 9.60 -41.99 34.25
C VAL A 90 10.16 -40.61 33.81
N PRO A 91 11.05 -39.98 34.61
CA PRO A 91 11.82 -38.78 34.24
C PRO A 91 12.67 -38.91 32.95
N ASP A 92 13.13 -40.13 32.63
CA ASP A 92 14.02 -40.41 31.50
C ASP A 92 13.39 -40.14 30.13
N GLY A 93 12.07 -40.26 29.99
CA GLY A 93 11.38 -40.05 28.70
C GLY A 93 11.46 -38.61 28.17
N ARG A 94 11.60 -37.59 29.05
CA ARG A 94 11.68 -36.16 28.65
C ARG A 94 13.04 -35.89 28.05
N ILE A 95 14.02 -36.41 28.78
CA ILE A 95 15.43 -36.23 28.48
C ILE A 95 15.67 -36.93 27.15
N GLU A 96 15.18 -38.15 26.98
CA GLU A 96 15.25 -38.88 25.71
C GLU A 96 14.59 -38.10 24.55
N VAL A 97 13.35 -37.63 24.70
CA VAL A 97 12.65 -36.82 23.69
C VAL A 97 13.45 -35.56 23.32
N LEU A 98 13.90 -34.79 24.31
CA LEU A 98 14.66 -33.56 24.06
C LEU A 98 16.03 -33.86 23.45
N THR A 99 16.72 -34.92 23.87
CA THR A 99 18.00 -35.36 23.31
C THR A 99 17.85 -35.84 21.86
N ILE A 100 16.74 -36.49 21.52
CA ILE A 100 16.43 -36.82 20.13
C ILE A 100 16.30 -35.53 19.33
N ILE A 101 15.45 -34.58 19.74
CA ILE A 101 15.26 -33.33 18.99
C ILE A 101 16.58 -32.53 18.90
N GLU A 102 17.38 -32.49 19.95
CA GLU A 102 18.70 -31.85 19.97
C GLU A 102 19.68 -32.47 18.97
N ARG A 103 19.71 -33.81 18.88
CA ARG A 103 20.52 -34.53 17.89
C ARG A 103 20.09 -34.17 16.47
N TYR A 104 18.79 -34.03 16.22
CA TYR A 104 18.27 -33.57 14.93
C TYR A 104 18.72 -32.16 14.61
N ASN A 105 18.54 -31.22 15.55
CA ASN A 105 18.95 -29.82 15.33
C ASN A 105 20.47 -29.71 15.08
N THR A 106 21.28 -30.50 15.78
CA THR A 106 22.74 -30.52 15.60
C THR A 106 23.13 -30.98 14.20
N ARG A 107 22.45 -32.00 13.66
CA ARG A 107 22.68 -32.47 12.28
C ARG A 107 22.31 -31.41 11.24
N LEU A 108 21.15 -30.76 11.40
CA LEU A 108 20.71 -29.68 10.52
C LEU A 108 21.68 -28.49 10.58
N SER A 109 22.13 -28.13 11.78
CA SER A 109 23.10 -27.04 11.97
C SER A 109 24.47 -27.31 11.36
N ALA A 110 24.86 -28.58 11.23
CA ALA A 110 26.09 -29.01 10.57
C ALA A 110 25.97 -29.12 9.04
N ALA A 111 24.77 -28.96 8.48
CA ALA A 111 24.57 -28.99 7.03
C ALA A 111 25.29 -27.81 6.34
N PRO A 112 25.70 -27.97 5.07
CA PRO A 112 26.43 -26.93 4.36
C PRO A 112 25.62 -25.63 4.24
N LYS A 113 26.30 -24.53 4.51
CA LYS A 113 25.80 -23.16 4.37
C LYS A 113 25.71 -22.81 2.88
N LYS A 114 24.75 -21.96 2.49
CA LYS A 114 24.38 -21.75 1.08
C LYS A 114 24.98 -20.48 0.49
N PHE A 115 25.13 -19.42 1.28
CA PHE A 115 25.46 -18.08 0.77
C PHE A 115 26.85 -17.58 1.20
N GLY A 116 27.53 -18.27 2.11
CA GLY A 116 28.86 -17.90 2.56
C GLY A 116 28.89 -16.67 3.46
N LEU A 117 27.75 -16.29 4.05
CA LEU A 117 27.66 -15.10 4.90
C LEU A 117 28.34 -15.34 6.25
N LYS A 118 28.97 -14.30 6.80
CA LYS A 118 29.59 -14.37 8.13
C LYS A 118 28.52 -14.65 9.18
N GLY A 119 28.68 -15.76 9.92
CA GLY A 119 27.71 -16.18 10.92
C GLY A 119 26.44 -16.81 10.34
N GLU A 120 26.41 -17.14 9.04
CA GLU A 120 25.27 -17.86 8.44
C GLU A 120 25.00 -19.15 9.22
N THR A 121 23.72 -19.45 9.46
CA THR A 121 23.27 -20.75 9.96
C THR A 121 22.44 -21.43 8.88
N TYR A 122 22.27 -22.75 9.00
CA TYR A 122 21.32 -23.49 8.18
C TYR A 122 19.89 -22.90 8.25
N HIS A 123 19.45 -22.55 9.47
CA HIS A 123 18.09 -22.07 9.76
C HIS A 123 17.80 -20.68 9.21
N TRP A 124 18.81 -19.86 8.93
CA TRP A 124 18.62 -18.58 8.24
C TRP A 124 17.95 -18.73 6.87
N THR A 125 18.21 -19.84 6.18
CA THR A 125 17.72 -20.07 4.81
C THR A 125 16.49 -20.95 4.80
N GLN A 126 16.46 -21.98 5.65
CA GLN A 126 15.37 -22.97 5.65
C GLN A 126 14.17 -22.54 6.49
N SER A 127 14.34 -21.61 7.43
CA SER A 127 13.28 -21.16 8.35
C SER A 127 13.12 -19.64 8.33
N TYR A 128 13.49 -19.01 7.22
CA TYR A 128 13.49 -17.55 7.08
C TYR A 128 12.10 -16.94 7.32
N HIS A 129 11.03 -17.64 6.92
CA HIS A 129 9.65 -17.19 7.11
C HIS A 129 9.31 -17.05 8.59
N PHE A 130 9.67 -18.05 9.39
CA PHE A 130 9.49 -18.01 10.84
C PHE A 130 10.35 -16.93 11.48
N ASN A 131 11.63 -16.86 11.12
CA ASN A 131 12.56 -15.87 11.67
C ASN A 131 12.13 -14.43 11.36
N SER A 132 11.65 -14.18 10.14
CA SER A 132 11.15 -12.86 9.73
C SER A 132 9.90 -12.47 10.50
N ARG A 133 8.96 -13.42 10.73
CA ARG A 133 7.77 -13.19 11.55
C ARG A 133 8.10 -12.97 13.02
N LEU A 134 9.08 -13.69 13.55
CA LEU A 134 9.56 -13.46 14.91
C LEU A 134 10.19 -12.07 15.03
N TYR A 135 10.97 -11.64 14.03
CA TYR A 135 11.56 -10.30 14.00
C TYR A 135 10.50 -9.20 13.89
N GLU A 136 9.47 -9.36 13.06
CA GLU A 136 8.31 -8.45 12.98
C GLU A 136 7.60 -8.32 14.36
N LYS A 137 7.51 -9.41 15.13
CA LYS A 137 7.00 -9.37 16.51
C LYS A 137 7.94 -8.68 17.48
N LEU A 138 9.26 -8.76 17.29
CA LEU A 138 10.21 -7.96 18.06
C LEU A 138 10.01 -6.47 17.75
N LEU A 139 9.98 -6.10 16.46
CA LEU A 139 9.73 -4.72 16.03
C LEU A 139 8.44 -4.14 16.61
N SER A 140 7.43 -4.98 16.87
CA SER A 140 6.19 -4.54 17.52
C SER A 140 6.41 -3.90 18.92
N SER A 141 7.56 -4.13 19.57
CA SER A 141 7.89 -3.56 20.88
C SER A 141 8.38 -2.10 20.85
N VAL A 142 8.66 -1.53 19.67
CA VAL A 142 9.00 -0.10 19.56
C VAL A 142 7.76 0.81 19.61
N PHE A 143 6.56 0.23 19.48
CA PHE A 143 5.31 0.97 19.52
C PHE A 143 4.79 1.03 20.96
N ASP A 144 4.22 2.17 21.31
CA ASP A 144 3.57 2.33 22.61
C ASP A 144 2.32 1.44 22.69
N MET A 145 2.17 0.71 23.80
CA MET A 145 1.03 -0.18 24.04
C MET A 145 -0.23 0.55 24.50
N LEU A 146 -0.08 1.78 25.00
CA LEU A 146 -1.15 2.65 25.47
C LEU A 146 -1.57 3.63 24.37
N GLU A 147 -0.62 4.07 23.55
CA GLU A 147 -0.82 5.01 22.45
C GLU A 147 -0.50 4.37 21.09
N ASP A 148 -1.48 3.70 20.49
CA ASP A 148 -1.33 2.81 19.32
C ASP A 148 -0.59 3.40 18.10
N GLY A 149 -0.51 4.74 18.00
CA GLY A 149 0.11 5.50 16.91
C GLY A 149 1.46 6.13 17.21
N GLN A 150 2.02 5.89 18.40
CA GLN A 150 3.31 6.45 18.80
C GLN A 150 4.40 5.40 18.97
N LEU A 151 5.64 5.85 18.84
CA LEU A 151 6.80 5.08 19.27
C LEU A 151 7.11 5.40 20.73
N VAL A 152 7.65 4.42 21.46
CA VAL A 152 8.20 4.66 22.80
C VAL A 152 9.44 5.54 22.73
N GLU A 153 9.74 6.28 23.80
CA GLU A 153 10.91 7.18 23.86
C GLU A 153 12.23 6.43 23.61
N GLU A 154 12.32 5.19 24.09
CA GLU A 154 13.50 4.32 23.96
C GLU A 154 13.53 3.51 22.65
N ALA A 155 12.72 3.88 21.64
CA ALA A 155 12.60 3.09 20.40
C ALA A 155 13.96 2.84 19.71
N ASP A 156 14.84 3.84 19.63
CA ASP A 156 16.16 3.69 19.04
C ASP A 156 17.06 2.72 19.84
N GLU A 157 16.97 2.76 21.17
CA GLU A 157 17.74 1.88 22.07
C GLU A 157 17.25 0.42 21.99
N ILE A 158 15.94 0.25 21.84
CA ILE A 158 15.29 -1.04 21.58
C ILE A 158 15.77 -1.59 20.23
N LEU A 159 15.78 -0.77 19.18
CA LEU A 159 16.25 -1.17 17.85
C LEU A 159 17.74 -1.55 17.85
N GLU A 160 18.60 -0.78 18.53
CA GLU A 160 20.02 -1.14 18.68
C GLU A 160 20.18 -2.45 19.46
N THR A 161 19.39 -2.67 20.51
CA THR A 161 19.40 -3.93 21.26
C THR A 161 18.94 -5.11 20.40
N MET A 162 17.96 -4.90 19.51
CA MET A 162 17.48 -5.94 18.58
C MET A 162 18.55 -6.42 17.61
N LYS A 163 19.56 -5.61 17.28
CA LYS A 163 20.67 -6.04 16.42
C LYS A 163 21.42 -7.25 16.98
N LEU A 164 21.42 -7.45 18.30
CA LEU A 164 21.99 -8.64 18.93
C LEU A 164 21.27 -9.93 18.52
N THR A 165 20.03 -9.85 18.05
CA THR A 165 19.25 -10.99 17.55
C THR A 165 19.51 -11.30 16.08
N TRP A 166 20.12 -10.38 15.32
CA TRP A 166 20.32 -10.53 13.88
C TRP A 166 21.11 -11.78 13.50
N PRO A 167 22.22 -12.14 14.20
CA PRO A 167 22.95 -13.36 13.88
C PRO A 167 22.15 -14.65 14.17
N ILE A 168 21.14 -14.58 15.04
CA ILE A 168 20.28 -15.73 15.38
C ILE A 168 19.19 -15.89 14.31
N LEU A 169 18.62 -14.77 13.88
CA LEU A 169 17.44 -14.73 12.99
C LEU A 169 17.82 -14.66 11.50
N GLY A 170 19.05 -14.28 11.15
CA GLY A 170 19.46 -14.03 9.78
C GLY A 170 18.96 -12.68 9.24
N ILE A 171 18.88 -11.67 10.10
CA ILE A 171 18.47 -10.33 9.69
C ILE A 171 19.69 -9.54 9.23
N THR A 172 19.65 -9.07 8.00
CA THR A 172 20.62 -8.09 7.47
C THR A 172 20.06 -6.68 7.65
N GLN A 173 20.92 -5.67 7.52
CA GLN A 173 20.47 -4.27 7.57
C GLN A 173 19.36 -3.99 6.54
N LYS A 174 19.51 -4.45 5.30
CA LYS A 174 18.48 -4.27 4.25
C LYS A 174 17.16 -4.96 4.59
N LEU A 175 17.20 -6.15 5.20
CA LEU A 175 15.98 -6.84 5.67
C LEU A 175 15.35 -6.10 6.85
N HIS A 176 16.16 -5.60 7.79
CA HIS A 176 15.66 -4.80 8.89
C HIS A 176 14.94 -3.55 8.38
N ASP A 177 15.57 -2.78 7.49
CA ASP A 177 14.98 -1.54 6.96
C ASP A 177 13.66 -1.82 6.23
N ALA A 178 13.58 -2.93 5.47
CA ALA A 178 12.35 -3.36 4.81
C ALA A 178 11.25 -3.77 5.81
N LEU A 179 11.58 -4.64 6.76
CA LEU A 179 10.63 -5.14 7.76
C LEU A 179 10.18 -4.03 8.72
N TYR A 180 11.06 -3.08 9.03
CA TYR A 180 10.74 -1.95 9.88
C TYR A 180 9.89 -0.93 9.15
N ALA A 181 10.20 -0.61 7.89
CA ALA A 181 9.33 0.19 7.03
C ALA A 181 7.92 -0.43 6.95
N TRP A 182 7.84 -1.75 6.76
CA TRP A 182 6.58 -2.48 6.75
C TRP A 182 5.81 -2.38 8.08
N ALA A 183 6.48 -2.61 9.22
CA ALA A 183 5.84 -2.53 10.53
C ALA A 183 5.33 -1.12 10.85
N LEU A 184 6.14 -0.08 10.56
CA LEU A 184 5.75 1.33 10.69
C LEU A 184 4.54 1.65 9.82
N PHE A 185 4.56 1.20 8.57
CA PHE A 185 3.47 1.45 7.62
C PHE A 185 2.17 0.74 8.02
N GLN A 186 2.26 -0.50 8.52
CA GLN A 186 1.08 -1.22 9.03
C GLN A 186 0.44 -0.47 10.19
N LYS A 187 1.24 0.07 11.11
CA LYS A 187 0.75 0.87 12.23
C LYS A 187 0.19 2.21 11.77
N PHE A 188 0.83 2.87 10.81
CA PHE A 188 0.27 4.04 10.13
C PHE A 188 -1.09 3.75 9.49
N ALA A 189 -1.23 2.66 8.73
CA ALA A 189 -2.47 2.31 8.05
C ALA A 189 -3.64 2.04 9.02
N GLN A 190 -3.35 1.71 10.28
CA GLN A 190 -4.33 1.51 11.34
C GLN A 190 -4.70 2.81 12.07
N THR A 191 -3.74 3.71 12.25
CA THR A 191 -3.86 4.87 13.16
C THR A 191 -4.03 6.20 12.43
N GLY A 192 -3.53 6.31 11.21
CA GLY A 192 -3.46 7.55 10.45
C GLY A 192 -2.33 8.49 10.89
N GLU A 193 -1.44 8.08 11.80
CA GLU A 193 -0.42 8.95 12.36
C GLU A 193 0.71 9.28 11.38
N ILE A 194 0.83 10.56 11.02
CA ILE A 194 1.77 11.01 9.98
C ILE A 194 3.24 10.76 10.33
N LEU A 195 3.62 10.79 11.61
CA LEU A 195 5.00 10.58 12.03
C LEU A 195 5.48 9.16 11.65
N LEU A 196 4.60 8.16 11.77
CA LEU A 196 4.90 6.79 11.34
C LEU A 196 5.09 6.69 9.82
N LEU A 197 4.31 7.45 9.04
CA LEU A 197 4.47 7.52 7.59
C LEU A 197 5.80 8.18 7.19
N LYS A 198 6.18 9.26 7.87
CA LYS A 198 7.49 9.92 7.65
C LYS A 198 8.66 9.01 7.99
N GLN A 199 8.55 8.25 9.09
CA GLN A 199 9.55 7.24 9.44
C GLN A 199 9.60 6.10 8.41
N THR A 200 8.45 5.68 7.88
CA THR A 200 8.38 4.70 6.79
C THR A 200 9.17 5.18 5.57
N ASP A 201 8.94 6.43 5.13
CA ASP A 201 9.67 7.04 4.01
C ASP A 201 11.18 7.06 4.27
N LEU A 202 11.61 7.46 5.48
CA LEU A 202 13.02 7.42 5.86
C LEU A 202 13.63 6.01 5.76
N GLN A 203 12.92 4.97 6.21
CA GLN A 203 13.43 3.59 6.11
C GLN A 203 13.51 3.12 4.65
N ILE A 204 12.55 3.49 3.80
CA ILE A 204 12.58 3.17 2.37
C ILE A 204 13.72 3.90 1.67
N GLN A 205 14.01 5.14 2.03
CA GLN A 205 15.16 5.88 1.50
C GLN A 205 16.48 5.22 1.90
N LYS A 206 16.64 4.82 3.17
CA LYS A 206 17.81 4.03 3.62
C LYS A 206 17.96 2.74 2.83
N LEU A 207 16.84 2.08 2.54
CA LEU A 207 16.83 0.84 1.76
C LEU A 207 17.41 1.01 0.35
N LYS A 208 17.15 2.16 -0.30
CA LYS A 208 17.70 2.50 -1.61
C LYS A 208 19.20 2.81 -1.60
N LEU A 209 19.74 3.20 -0.46
CA LEU A 209 21.16 3.53 -0.30
C LEU A 209 22.03 2.28 -0.03
N HIS A 210 21.42 1.11 0.20
CA HIS A 210 22.18 -0.12 0.43
C HIS A 210 22.88 -0.60 -0.83
N ASN A 211 24.21 -0.47 -0.83
CA ASN A 211 25.08 -1.18 -1.75
C ASN A 211 25.44 -2.54 -1.13
N ASN A 212 24.72 -3.57 -1.53
CA ASN A 212 25.00 -4.91 -1.05
C ASN A 212 26.16 -5.56 -1.81
N VAL A 213 26.91 -6.40 -1.11
CA VAL A 213 27.81 -7.36 -1.76
C VAL A 213 26.94 -8.47 -2.37
N ARG A 214 27.34 -9.02 -3.52
CA ARG A 214 26.58 -10.01 -4.31
C ARG A 214 25.99 -11.15 -3.47
N GLU A 215 26.73 -11.67 -2.49
CA GLU A 215 26.29 -12.76 -1.61
C GLU A 215 25.09 -12.37 -0.74
N ALA A 216 25.04 -11.12 -0.27
CA ALA A 216 23.92 -10.61 0.51
C ALA A 216 22.67 -10.37 -0.36
N GLU A 217 22.84 -10.02 -1.63
CA GLU A 217 21.74 -9.91 -2.59
C GLU A 217 21.13 -11.28 -2.86
N LEU A 218 21.96 -12.27 -3.22
CA LEU A 218 21.52 -13.65 -3.47
C LEU A 218 20.81 -14.25 -2.24
N TYR A 219 21.25 -13.90 -1.03
CA TYR A 219 20.59 -14.30 0.20
C TYR A 219 19.18 -13.70 0.33
N ILE A 220 19.05 -12.39 0.12
CA ILE A 220 17.76 -11.69 0.20
C ILE A 220 16.80 -12.17 -0.89
N ASP A 221 17.31 -12.39 -2.11
CA ASP A 221 16.52 -12.88 -3.24
C ASP A 221 16.02 -14.30 -3.05
N SER A 222 16.61 -15.06 -2.13
CA SER A 222 16.14 -16.41 -1.80
C SER A 222 14.82 -16.44 -1.03
N PHE A 223 14.37 -15.30 -0.49
CA PHE A 223 13.17 -15.20 0.33
C PHE A 223 11.93 -14.95 -0.51
N VAL A 224 11.49 -16.01 -1.18
CA VAL A 224 10.38 -15.94 -2.14
C VAL A 224 9.03 -15.81 -1.46
N CYS A 225 8.33 -14.73 -1.77
CA CYS A 225 6.94 -14.48 -1.39
C CYS A 225 6.03 -14.62 -2.61
N SER A 226 4.91 -15.33 -2.47
CA SER A 226 3.83 -15.26 -3.44
C SER A 226 3.14 -13.91 -3.33
N VAL A 227 2.96 -13.25 -4.47
CA VAL A 227 2.34 -11.93 -4.55
C VAL A 227 1.20 -11.98 -5.55
N GLU A 228 0.01 -11.62 -5.08
CA GLU A 228 -1.13 -11.28 -5.92
C GLU A 228 -1.15 -9.76 -6.06
N GLY A 229 -0.80 -9.23 -7.23
CA GLY A 229 -0.77 -7.80 -7.48
C GLY A 229 -0.67 -7.48 -8.97
N PHE A 230 -1.35 -6.42 -9.41
CA PHE A 230 -1.33 -5.93 -10.80
C PHE A 230 -1.65 -6.99 -11.86
N GLY A 231 -2.70 -7.80 -11.65
CA GLY A 231 -3.20 -8.75 -12.65
C GLY A 231 -2.29 -9.95 -12.97
N SER A 232 -1.14 -10.09 -12.30
CA SER A 232 -0.25 -11.24 -12.48
C SER A 232 0.08 -11.92 -11.14
N ASN A 233 0.14 -13.25 -11.15
CA ASN A 233 0.67 -14.04 -10.04
C ASN A 233 2.18 -14.13 -10.20
N GLY A 234 2.90 -13.29 -9.46
CA GLY A 234 4.35 -13.21 -9.49
C GLY A 234 4.99 -13.73 -8.20
N THR A 235 6.28 -14.08 -8.29
CA THR A 235 7.14 -14.33 -7.13
C THR A 235 8.08 -13.15 -6.95
N LEU A 236 8.04 -12.51 -5.79
CA LEU A 236 8.97 -11.45 -5.40
C LEU A 236 9.75 -11.86 -4.17
N ASN A 237 10.95 -11.30 -3.98
CA ASN A 237 11.63 -11.45 -2.70
C ASN A 237 10.86 -10.71 -1.58
N LEU A 238 11.20 -11.00 -0.32
CA LEU A 238 10.50 -10.42 0.85
C LEU A 238 10.55 -8.88 0.88
N VAL A 239 11.67 -8.29 0.47
CA VAL A 239 11.86 -6.84 0.45
C VAL A 239 10.93 -6.20 -0.58
N ASP A 240 10.98 -6.69 -1.82
CA ASP A 240 10.16 -6.19 -2.92
C ASP A 240 8.67 -6.43 -2.65
N SER A 241 8.32 -7.56 -2.02
CA SER A 241 6.94 -7.84 -1.59
C SER A 241 6.43 -6.82 -0.57
N ALA A 242 7.26 -6.44 0.42
CA ALA A 242 6.91 -5.44 1.41
C ALA A 242 6.72 -4.05 0.76
N LEU A 243 7.68 -3.62 -0.07
CA LEU A 243 7.61 -2.35 -0.78
C LEU A 243 6.40 -2.28 -1.71
N LEU A 244 6.11 -3.36 -2.45
CA LEU A 244 4.95 -3.43 -3.32
C LEU A 244 3.65 -3.30 -2.54
N LYS A 245 3.51 -3.96 -1.39
CA LYS A 245 2.30 -3.85 -0.56
C LYS A 245 2.07 -2.45 -0.03
N ILE A 246 3.14 -1.78 0.43
CA ILE A 246 3.10 -0.38 0.85
C ILE A 246 2.62 0.47 -0.33
N ASN A 247 3.26 0.30 -1.50
CA ASN A 247 2.97 1.05 -2.70
C ASN A 247 1.52 0.86 -3.19
N MET A 248 1.05 -0.39 -3.27
CA MET A 248 -0.31 -0.73 -3.67
C MET A 248 -1.36 -0.15 -2.73
N TRP A 249 -1.06 -0.08 -1.42
CA TRP A 249 -1.97 0.57 -0.48
C TRP A 249 -2.02 2.08 -0.72
N CYS A 250 -0.87 2.75 -0.81
CA CYS A 250 -0.81 4.19 -1.10
C CYS A 250 -1.49 4.53 -2.43
N HIS A 251 -1.20 3.76 -3.48
CA HIS A 251 -1.78 3.94 -4.81
C HIS A 251 -3.32 3.82 -4.80
N ARG A 252 -3.89 2.89 -4.02
CA ARG A 252 -5.34 2.77 -3.85
C ARG A 252 -5.98 3.97 -3.17
N GLN A 253 -5.31 4.54 -2.14
CA GLN A 253 -5.79 5.75 -1.48
C GLN A 253 -5.69 6.96 -2.43
N LEU A 254 -4.56 7.10 -3.13
CA LEU A 254 -4.32 8.20 -4.06
C LEU A 254 -5.24 8.16 -5.28
N LYS A 255 -5.63 6.98 -5.79
CA LYS A 255 -6.63 6.88 -6.87
C LYS A 255 -7.99 7.52 -6.51
N ASN A 256 -8.26 7.76 -5.23
CA ASN A 256 -9.46 8.42 -4.71
C ASN A 256 -9.10 9.53 -3.70
N TYR A 257 -8.04 10.30 -3.92
CA TYR A 257 -7.53 11.25 -2.92
C TYR A 257 -8.56 12.32 -2.49
N HIS A 258 -9.49 12.70 -3.37
CA HIS A 258 -10.57 13.62 -3.04
C HIS A 258 -11.48 13.13 -1.91
N LEU A 259 -11.59 11.81 -1.71
CA LEU A 259 -12.38 11.19 -0.64
C LEU A 259 -11.59 11.13 0.68
N TYR A 260 -10.34 10.70 0.62
CA TYR A 260 -9.54 10.36 1.80
C TYR A 260 -8.77 11.53 2.41
N PHE A 261 -8.52 12.58 1.63
CA PHE A 261 -7.71 13.72 2.05
C PHE A 261 -8.48 15.03 1.99
N SER A 262 -7.96 16.01 2.72
CA SER A 262 -8.48 17.36 2.92
C SER A 262 -7.29 18.30 3.14
N GLN A 263 -7.56 19.59 3.24
CA GLN A 263 -6.51 20.56 3.53
C GLN A 263 -5.81 20.29 4.87
N ALA A 264 -6.52 19.75 5.87
CA ALA A 264 -5.98 19.46 7.20
C ALA A 264 -4.95 18.31 7.21
N ASN A 265 -5.06 17.35 6.30
CA ASN A 265 -4.17 16.19 6.20
C ASN A 265 -3.41 16.11 4.85
N CYS A 266 -3.22 17.26 4.20
CA CYS A 266 -2.46 17.39 2.94
C CYS A 266 -1.01 16.87 3.06
N SER A 267 -0.40 16.97 4.24
CA SER A 267 0.95 16.45 4.49
C SER A 267 1.03 14.92 4.42
N ILE A 268 -0.06 14.21 4.75
CA ILE A 268 -0.16 12.75 4.57
C ILE A 268 -0.25 12.42 3.08
N PHE A 269 -1.07 13.17 2.33
CA PHE A 269 -1.18 13.04 0.88
C PHE A 269 0.18 13.21 0.19
N GLU A 270 0.93 14.26 0.51
CA GLU A 270 2.27 14.51 -0.03
C GLU A 270 3.23 13.36 0.29
N SER A 271 3.21 12.87 1.54
CA SER A 271 4.07 11.76 1.97
C SER A 271 3.74 10.45 1.23
N MET A 272 2.45 10.13 1.05
CA MET A 272 2.04 8.96 0.26
C MET A 272 2.40 9.10 -1.22
N LEU A 273 2.25 10.30 -1.78
CA LEU A 273 2.61 10.58 -3.16
C LEU A 273 4.11 10.34 -3.37
N ASN A 274 4.97 10.83 -2.48
CA ASN A 274 6.41 10.58 -2.53
C ASN A 274 6.72 9.08 -2.54
N LEU A 275 6.11 8.30 -1.64
CA LEU A 275 6.30 6.85 -1.60
C LEU A 275 5.89 6.15 -2.90
N VAL A 276 4.84 6.64 -3.55
CA VAL A 276 4.36 6.08 -4.83
C VAL A 276 5.28 6.45 -5.98
N LEU A 277 5.78 7.68 -6.01
CA LEU A 277 6.73 8.16 -7.01
C LEU A 277 8.07 7.40 -6.96
N LEU A 278 8.46 6.90 -5.79
CA LEU A 278 9.66 6.08 -5.63
C LEU A 278 9.65 4.78 -6.46
N THR A 279 8.50 4.35 -6.99
CA THR A 279 8.33 3.15 -7.83
C THR A 279 7.64 3.44 -9.16
N ALA A 280 7.59 4.71 -9.60
CA ALA A 280 6.86 5.14 -10.80
C ALA A 280 7.32 4.47 -12.10
N ALA A 281 8.52 3.85 -12.12
CA ALA A 281 9.02 3.10 -13.26
C ALA A 281 8.23 1.80 -13.59
N ASN A 282 7.33 1.35 -12.70
CA ASN A 282 6.63 0.06 -12.82
C ASN A 282 5.14 0.19 -13.18
N LEU A 283 4.76 1.21 -13.95
CA LEU A 283 3.38 1.37 -14.43
C LEU A 283 2.94 0.16 -15.28
N THR A 284 1.68 -0.28 -15.12
CA THR A 284 1.09 -1.42 -15.83
C THR A 284 0.00 -0.99 -16.81
N ASP A 285 -0.27 -1.83 -17.82
CA ASP A 285 -1.14 -1.55 -18.98
C ASP A 285 -2.62 -1.23 -18.68
N ASP A 286 -3.13 -1.47 -17.45
CA ASP A 286 -4.53 -1.20 -17.05
C ASP A 286 -4.93 0.30 -17.02
N ASP A 287 -3.99 1.21 -17.31
CA ASP A 287 -4.17 2.66 -17.18
C ASP A 287 -4.32 3.41 -18.53
N GLU A 288 -4.49 2.71 -19.66
CA GLU A 288 -4.62 3.32 -21.01
C GLU A 288 -5.77 4.31 -21.15
N GLU A 289 -6.96 4.04 -20.57
CA GLU A 289 -8.14 4.91 -20.71
C GLU A 289 -7.94 6.28 -20.03
N ALA A 290 -7.10 6.34 -18.99
CA ALA A 290 -6.77 7.59 -18.30
C ALA A 290 -5.71 8.42 -19.08
N MET A 291 -4.94 7.80 -19.98
CA MET A 291 -3.91 8.50 -20.78
C MET A 291 -4.50 9.34 -21.92
N LEU A 292 -5.77 9.19 -22.27
CA LEU A 292 -6.36 9.87 -23.43
C LEU A 292 -6.67 11.37 -23.18
N ILE A 293 -6.74 11.82 -21.92
CA ILE A 293 -7.18 13.19 -21.59
C ILE A 293 -5.97 14.11 -21.36
N GLY A 294 -5.41 14.71 -22.41
CA GLY A 294 -4.43 15.80 -22.26
C GLY A 294 -3.01 15.35 -21.91
N THR A 295 -2.65 14.09 -22.18
CA THR A 295 -1.27 13.60 -22.05
C THR A 295 -0.38 14.23 -23.13
N SER A 296 0.68 14.91 -22.70
CA SER A 296 1.70 15.48 -23.59
C SER A 296 2.68 14.39 -24.04
N LEU A 297 3.06 14.41 -25.32
CA LEU A 297 4.07 13.51 -25.88
C LEU A 297 5.45 13.84 -25.25
N GLY A 298 5.98 12.95 -24.40
CA GLY A 298 7.29 13.10 -23.72
C GLY A 298 7.27 13.16 -22.18
N SER A 299 6.20 12.75 -21.50
CA SER A 299 6.11 12.76 -20.03
C SER A 299 7.03 11.73 -19.36
N THR A 300 7.60 12.08 -18.20
CA THR A 300 8.33 11.13 -17.35
C THR A 300 7.37 10.13 -16.71
N PRO A 301 7.83 8.93 -16.28
CA PRO A 301 6.97 7.96 -15.59
C PRO A 301 6.23 8.54 -14.39
N GLU A 302 6.86 9.45 -13.65
CA GLU A 302 6.29 10.18 -12.52
C GLU A 302 5.14 11.09 -12.95
N SER A 303 5.36 11.87 -14.01
CA SER A 303 4.34 12.77 -14.57
C SER A 303 3.14 11.98 -15.10
N THR A 304 3.38 10.85 -15.77
CA THR A 304 2.33 9.95 -16.26
C THR A 304 1.53 9.34 -15.11
N LEU A 305 2.20 8.86 -14.05
CA LEU A 305 1.53 8.33 -12.87
C LEU A 305 0.65 9.37 -12.18
N ILE A 306 1.16 10.59 -12.01
CA ILE A 306 0.38 11.69 -11.42
C ILE A 306 -0.83 12.03 -12.27
N HIS A 307 -0.65 12.09 -13.59
CA HIS A 307 -1.74 12.33 -14.53
C HIS A 307 -2.88 11.31 -14.33
N ILE A 308 -2.53 10.01 -14.30
CA ILE A 308 -3.48 8.92 -14.08
C ILE A 308 -4.19 9.09 -12.72
N LEU A 309 -3.45 9.37 -11.64
CA LEU A 309 -4.03 9.54 -10.30
C LEU A 309 -5.02 10.70 -10.24
N VAL A 310 -4.71 11.84 -10.88
CA VAL A 310 -5.58 13.00 -10.96
C VAL A 310 -6.88 12.66 -11.70
N VAL A 311 -6.77 12.10 -12.91
CA VAL A 311 -7.94 11.73 -13.72
C VAL A 311 -8.83 10.74 -12.97
N ARG A 312 -8.24 9.67 -12.41
CA ARG A 312 -9.00 8.63 -11.67
C ARG A 312 -9.69 9.18 -10.44
N SER A 313 -9.00 10.02 -9.65
CA SER A 313 -9.61 10.59 -8.45
C SER A 313 -10.75 11.54 -8.77
N ILE A 314 -10.65 12.32 -9.85
CA ILE A 314 -11.73 13.22 -10.26
C ILE A 314 -12.92 12.43 -10.79
N GLN A 315 -12.69 11.39 -11.61
CA GLN A 315 -13.75 10.50 -12.07
C GLN A 315 -14.51 9.85 -10.90
N ALA A 316 -13.80 9.41 -9.85
CA ALA A 316 -14.41 8.86 -8.66
C ALA A 316 -15.18 9.91 -7.84
N ALA A 317 -14.59 11.10 -7.63
CA ALA A 317 -15.25 12.21 -6.94
C ALA A 317 -16.52 12.67 -7.65
N TYR A 318 -16.46 12.78 -8.98
CA TYR A 318 -17.57 13.11 -9.85
C TYR A 318 -18.71 12.08 -9.74
N LYS A 319 -18.41 10.77 -9.76
CA LYS A 319 -19.42 9.71 -9.56
C LYS A 319 -20.12 9.85 -8.22
N ASN A 320 -19.37 10.13 -7.14
CA ASN A 320 -19.94 10.35 -5.81
C ASN A 320 -20.81 11.62 -5.76
N ALA A 321 -20.36 12.71 -6.38
CA ALA A 321 -21.11 13.96 -6.46
C ALA A 321 -22.43 13.78 -7.25
N LEU A 322 -22.41 12.99 -8.34
CA LEU A 322 -23.61 12.67 -9.11
C LEU A 322 -24.65 11.90 -8.28
N ILE A 323 -24.21 10.89 -7.53
CA ILE A 323 -25.09 10.12 -6.63
C ILE A 323 -25.66 11.01 -5.52
N SER A 324 -24.82 11.87 -4.94
CA SER A 324 -25.25 12.81 -3.89
C SER A 324 -26.28 13.81 -4.41
N ALA A 325 -26.03 14.40 -5.58
CA ALA A 325 -26.91 15.36 -6.23
C ALA A 325 -28.28 14.75 -6.59
N ASP A 326 -28.29 13.51 -7.11
CA ASP A 326 -29.53 12.80 -7.41
C ASP A 326 -30.35 12.54 -6.14
N GLY A 327 -29.69 12.10 -5.06
CA GLY A 327 -30.34 11.89 -3.76
C GLY A 327 -30.92 13.16 -3.13
N GLN A 328 -30.22 14.29 -3.25
CA GLN A 328 -30.62 15.58 -2.69
C GLN A 328 -31.68 16.32 -3.53
N SER A 329 -31.79 16.01 -4.83
CA SER A 329 -32.71 16.68 -5.75
C SER A 329 -34.15 16.76 -5.25
N LYS A 330 -34.64 15.67 -4.64
CA LYS A 330 -35.99 15.56 -4.08
C LYS A 330 -36.19 16.38 -2.82
N ALA A 331 -35.14 16.53 -2.01
CA ALA A 331 -35.19 17.26 -0.75
C ALA A 331 -35.09 18.78 -0.98
N GLU A 332 -34.25 19.21 -1.93
CA GLU A 332 -34.04 20.63 -2.25
C GLU A 332 -35.00 21.17 -3.32
N PHE A 333 -35.83 20.32 -3.91
CA PHE A 333 -36.70 20.67 -5.04
C PHE A 333 -35.92 21.35 -6.18
N LYS A 334 -34.68 20.90 -6.43
CA LYS A 334 -33.79 21.40 -7.49
C LYS A 334 -33.40 20.30 -8.44
N HIS A 335 -33.13 20.67 -9.70
CA HIS A 335 -32.63 19.72 -10.69
C HIS A 335 -31.25 19.17 -10.29
N PRO A 336 -30.99 17.85 -10.42
CA PRO A 336 -29.71 17.24 -10.05
C PRO A 336 -28.48 17.92 -10.67
N LEU A 337 -28.57 18.42 -11.91
CA LEU A 337 -27.46 19.13 -12.57
C LEU A 337 -27.06 20.44 -11.84
N ILE A 338 -28.01 21.15 -11.24
CA ILE A 338 -27.72 22.37 -10.48
C ILE A 338 -26.94 22.01 -9.22
N LEU A 339 -27.37 20.97 -8.51
CA LEU A 339 -26.71 20.45 -7.31
C LEU A 339 -25.32 19.89 -7.63
N LEU A 340 -25.19 19.17 -8.75
CA LEU A 340 -23.92 18.69 -9.25
C LEU A 340 -22.95 19.85 -9.54
N ALA A 341 -23.41 20.92 -10.19
CA ALA A 341 -22.58 22.09 -10.45
C ALA A 341 -22.08 22.75 -9.15
N SER A 342 -22.92 22.82 -8.10
CA SER A 342 -22.47 23.33 -6.80
C SER A 342 -21.46 22.43 -6.10
N GLU A 343 -21.68 21.11 -6.10
CA GLU A 343 -20.77 20.13 -5.50
C GLU A 343 -19.41 20.12 -6.22
N LEU A 344 -19.40 20.16 -7.56
CA LEU A 344 -18.17 20.21 -8.34
C LEU A 344 -17.38 21.50 -8.10
N LYS A 345 -18.02 22.64 -7.83
CA LYS A 345 -17.31 23.88 -7.43
C LYS A 345 -16.54 23.69 -6.13
N LEU A 346 -17.15 23.03 -5.14
CA LEU A 346 -16.47 22.73 -3.87
C LEU A 346 -15.28 21.79 -4.08
N LEU A 347 -15.43 20.78 -4.95
CA LEU A 347 -14.34 19.89 -5.31
C LEU A 347 -13.21 20.61 -6.07
N VAL A 348 -13.54 21.51 -6.99
CA VAL A 348 -12.55 22.37 -7.68
C VAL A 348 -11.80 23.25 -6.69
N GLU A 349 -12.48 23.87 -5.73
CA GLU A 349 -11.81 24.68 -4.70
C GLU A 349 -10.86 23.82 -3.86
N LYS A 350 -11.30 22.62 -3.48
CA LYS A 350 -10.49 21.65 -2.74
C LYS A 350 -9.26 21.21 -3.54
N GLU A 351 -9.43 20.91 -4.83
CA GLU A 351 -8.35 20.53 -5.74
C GLU A 351 -7.29 21.63 -5.84
N CYS A 352 -7.71 22.86 -6.13
CA CYS A 352 -6.80 24.00 -6.29
C CYS A 352 -6.09 24.38 -4.98
N SER A 353 -6.76 24.28 -3.83
CA SER A 353 -6.22 24.71 -2.55
C SER A 353 -5.37 23.65 -1.84
N ALA A 354 -5.73 22.37 -1.94
CA ALA A 354 -5.10 21.30 -1.16
C ALA A 354 -4.16 20.40 -1.99
N PHE A 355 -4.47 20.10 -3.24
CA PHE A 355 -3.79 19.03 -3.99
C PHE A 355 -2.90 19.57 -5.11
N SER A 356 -3.42 20.49 -5.92
CA SER A 356 -2.69 21.10 -7.03
C SER A 356 -1.32 21.67 -6.63
N PRO A 357 -1.12 22.36 -5.48
CA PRO A 357 0.20 22.86 -5.09
C PRO A 357 1.23 21.76 -4.83
N VAL A 358 0.81 20.60 -4.33
CA VAL A 358 1.68 19.43 -4.10
C VAL A 358 1.99 18.75 -5.42
N LEU A 359 0.96 18.53 -6.25
CA LEU A 359 1.09 17.85 -7.54
C LEU A 359 1.95 18.64 -8.53
N HIS A 360 1.86 19.97 -8.51
CA HIS A 360 2.62 20.88 -9.38
C HIS A 360 4.14 20.72 -9.24
N LYS A 361 4.64 20.29 -8.08
CA LYS A 361 6.07 20.04 -7.84
C LYS A 361 6.64 18.95 -8.75
N TYR A 362 5.81 17.99 -9.13
CA TYR A 362 6.20 16.80 -9.89
C TYR A 362 5.60 16.79 -11.31
N TYR A 363 4.42 17.39 -11.48
CA TYR A 363 3.73 17.53 -12.75
C TYR A 363 3.09 18.93 -12.85
N PRO A 364 3.78 19.92 -13.48
CA PRO A 364 3.31 21.31 -13.52
C PRO A 364 1.90 21.49 -14.14
N GLU A 365 1.52 20.59 -15.03
CA GLU A 365 0.24 20.58 -15.73
C GLU A 365 -0.90 19.91 -14.93
N ALA A 366 -0.63 19.37 -13.74
CA ALA A 366 -1.61 18.62 -12.93
C ALA A 366 -2.90 19.41 -12.67
N GLY A 367 -2.77 20.68 -12.26
CA GLY A 367 -3.93 21.54 -11.99
C GLY A 367 -4.74 21.86 -13.25
N ARG A 368 -4.07 22.06 -14.39
CA ARG A 368 -4.73 22.26 -15.68
C ARG A 368 -5.53 21.02 -16.08
N VAL A 369 -4.91 19.84 -16.02
CA VAL A 369 -5.57 18.56 -16.30
C VAL A 369 -6.78 18.38 -15.40
N ALA A 370 -6.65 18.64 -14.09
CA ALA A 370 -7.74 18.49 -13.14
C ALA A 370 -8.96 19.34 -13.53
N LEU A 371 -8.75 20.63 -13.78
CA LEU A 371 -9.78 21.57 -14.16
C LEU A 371 -10.44 21.21 -15.50
N THR A 372 -9.67 20.76 -16.48
CA THR A 372 -10.20 20.28 -17.77
C THR A 372 -11.06 19.02 -17.59
N VAL A 373 -10.65 18.06 -16.75
CA VAL A 373 -11.43 16.84 -16.48
C VAL A 373 -12.75 17.17 -15.78
N PHE A 374 -12.74 18.06 -14.77
CA PHE A 374 -13.96 18.54 -14.12
C PHE A 374 -14.93 19.16 -15.12
N HIS A 375 -14.42 20.05 -15.98
CA HIS A 375 -15.23 20.69 -17.02
C HIS A 375 -15.84 19.68 -17.99
N LEU A 376 -15.03 18.71 -18.45
CA LEU A 376 -15.43 17.69 -19.41
C LEU A 376 -16.56 16.81 -18.84
N LEU A 377 -16.40 16.30 -17.62
CA LEU A 377 -17.37 15.38 -17.01
C LEU A 377 -18.74 16.04 -16.77
N TYR A 378 -18.76 17.29 -16.30
CA TYR A 378 -20.01 18.04 -16.18
C TYR A 378 -20.62 18.32 -17.56
N GLY A 379 -19.80 18.73 -18.53
CA GLY A 379 -20.25 19.01 -19.90
C GLY A 379 -20.92 17.81 -20.56
N GLN A 380 -20.38 16.60 -20.36
CA GLN A 380 -20.98 15.36 -20.84
C GLN A 380 -22.38 15.11 -20.26
N GLN A 381 -22.61 15.39 -18.97
CA GLN A 381 -23.97 15.28 -18.41
C GLN A 381 -24.92 16.34 -18.89
N LEU A 382 -24.43 17.57 -19.06
CA LEU A 382 -25.22 18.65 -19.60
C LEU A 382 -25.65 18.33 -21.04
N GLU A 383 -24.74 17.79 -21.85
CA GLU A 383 -25.00 17.35 -23.23
C GLU A 383 -26.09 16.26 -23.26
N LEU A 384 -25.96 15.21 -22.44
CA LEU A 384 -26.98 14.17 -22.30
C LEU A 384 -28.36 14.71 -21.89
N PHE A 385 -28.40 15.73 -21.03
CA PHE A 385 -29.65 16.39 -20.64
C PHE A 385 -30.25 17.21 -21.79
N LEU A 386 -29.43 17.92 -22.56
CA LEU A 386 -29.87 18.75 -23.68
C LEU A 386 -30.32 17.92 -24.89
N GLU A 387 -29.85 16.68 -25.04
CA GLU A 387 -30.36 15.73 -26.02
C GLU A 387 -31.74 15.15 -25.64
N GLY A 388 -32.15 15.27 -24.38
CA GLY A 388 -33.45 14.83 -23.90
C GLY A 388 -34.59 15.73 -24.41
N SER A 389 -35.71 15.12 -24.84
CA SER A 389 -36.84 15.81 -25.47
C SER A 389 -37.72 16.64 -24.53
N ASP A 390 -37.52 16.56 -23.21
CA ASP A 390 -38.28 17.30 -22.19
C ASP A 390 -37.45 18.46 -21.62
N HIS A 391 -37.47 19.60 -22.31
CA HIS A 391 -36.90 20.84 -21.77
C HIS A 391 -37.85 21.47 -20.75
N SER A 392 -37.68 21.04 -19.49
CA SER A 392 -38.36 21.51 -18.27
C SER A 392 -38.29 23.04 -18.07
N GLU A 393 -39.24 23.60 -17.29
CA GLU A 393 -39.22 24.99 -16.77
C GLU A 393 -37.88 25.37 -16.10
N SER A 394 -37.11 24.39 -15.62
CA SER A 394 -35.81 24.57 -14.97
C SER A 394 -34.63 24.81 -15.92
N LEU A 395 -34.82 24.81 -17.24
CA LEU A 395 -33.73 24.95 -18.22
C LEU A 395 -32.88 26.21 -17.99
N LYS A 396 -33.50 27.36 -17.71
CA LYS A 396 -32.77 28.62 -17.47
C LYS A 396 -31.87 28.54 -16.24
N GLU A 397 -32.34 27.89 -15.18
CA GLU A 397 -31.58 27.73 -13.93
C GLU A 397 -30.41 26.75 -14.13
N ILE A 398 -30.62 25.67 -14.87
CA ILE A 398 -29.57 24.71 -15.24
C ILE A 398 -28.48 25.40 -16.06
N LEU A 399 -28.85 26.14 -17.11
CA LEU A 399 -27.88 26.88 -17.94
C LEU A 399 -27.15 27.95 -17.12
N GLY A 400 -27.84 28.62 -16.19
CA GLY A 400 -27.24 29.56 -15.24
C GLY A 400 -26.20 28.90 -14.32
N ALA A 401 -26.54 27.73 -13.76
CA ALA A 401 -25.63 26.94 -12.93
C ALA A 401 -24.41 26.45 -13.73
N SER A 402 -24.62 25.95 -14.95
CA SER A 402 -23.57 25.53 -15.88
C SER A 402 -22.60 26.65 -16.22
N ASN A 403 -23.11 27.82 -16.61
CA ASN A 403 -22.27 29.00 -16.90
C ASN A 403 -21.49 29.45 -15.66
N SER A 404 -22.12 29.41 -14.48
CA SER A 404 -21.45 29.75 -13.24
C SER A 404 -20.33 28.75 -12.87
N PHE A 405 -20.48 27.47 -13.20
CA PHE A 405 -19.42 26.46 -13.03
C PHE A 405 -18.28 26.66 -14.03
N GLU A 406 -18.59 26.90 -15.30
CA GLU A 406 -17.61 27.20 -16.35
C GLU A 406 -16.77 28.44 -16.01
N LEU A 407 -17.41 29.52 -15.55
CA LEU A 407 -16.72 30.73 -15.08
C LEU A 407 -15.82 30.45 -13.88
N CYS A 408 -16.24 29.59 -12.95
CA CYS A 408 -15.41 29.19 -11.81
C CYS A 408 -14.12 28.49 -12.28
N ILE A 409 -14.23 27.55 -13.22
CA ILE A 409 -13.07 26.85 -13.81
C ILE A 409 -12.15 27.84 -14.54
N ALA A 410 -12.71 28.71 -15.38
CA ALA A 410 -11.94 29.70 -16.14
C ALA A 410 -11.18 30.65 -15.22
N GLN A 411 -11.81 31.12 -14.13
CA GLN A 411 -11.16 31.95 -13.12
C GLN A 411 -10.00 31.23 -12.43
N LYS A 412 -10.17 29.95 -12.05
CA LYS A 412 -9.10 29.16 -11.41
C LYS A 412 -7.93 28.92 -12.37
N LEU A 413 -8.20 28.59 -13.63
CA LEU A 413 -7.15 28.45 -14.64
C LEU A 413 -6.37 29.75 -14.86
N TYR A 414 -7.06 30.88 -14.98
CA TYR A 414 -6.41 32.18 -15.14
C TYR A 414 -5.55 32.53 -13.92
N SER A 415 -6.05 32.27 -12.71
CA SER A 415 -5.29 32.49 -11.47
C SER A 415 -4.03 31.63 -11.37
N MET A 416 -4.03 30.42 -11.93
CA MET A 416 -2.90 29.49 -11.84
C MET A 416 -1.86 29.68 -12.94
N TYR A 417 -2.26 30.12 -14.13
CA TYR A 417 -1.41 30.11 -15.33
C TYR A 417 -1.30 31.47 -16.06
N GLY A 418 -2.03 32.51 -15.64
CA GLY A 418 -1.96 33.85 -16.23
C GLY A 418 -2.39 33.93 -17.70
N GLU A 419 -2.00 35.01 -18.39
CA GLU A 419 -2.36 35.28 -19.81
C GLU A 419 -1.78 34.27 -20.81
N ALA A 420 -0.71 33.54 -20.45
CA ALA A 420 -0.14 32.46 -21.26
C ALA A 420 -1.15 31.32 -21.52
N ALA A 421 -2.25 31.28 -20.76
CA ALA A 421 -3.31 30.31 -20.90
C ALA A 421 -4.33 30.68 -22.01
N GLY A 422 -4.41 31.92 -22.48
CA GLY A 422 -5.49 32.38 -23.38
C GLY A 422 -5.55 31.66 -24.74
N SER A 423 -4.41 31.29 -25.32
CA SER A 423 -4.34 30.54 -26.59
C SER A 423 -4.45 29.02 -26.41
N SER A 424 -4.24 28.51 -25.20
CA SER A 424 -4.34 27.10 -24.85
C SER A 424 -5.74 26.74 -24.31
N LEU A 425 -6.36 27.64 -23.55
CA LEU A 425 -7.72 27.48 -22.99
C LEU A 425 -8.74 27.18 -24.08
N SER A 426 -8.68 27.86 -25.23
CA SER A 426 -9.61 27.65 -26.34
C SER A 426 -9.49 26.24 -26.97
N ASN A 427 -8.35 25.57 -26.81
CA ASN A 427 -8.15 24.21 -27.31
C ASN A 427 -8.70 23.15 -26.35
N PHE A 428 -8.78 23.45 -25.03
CA PHE A 428 -9.14 22.47 -23.99
C PHE A 428 -10.52 22.70 -23.35
N LEU A 429 -10.98 23.95 -23.29
CA LEU A 429 -12.29 24.33 -22.78
C LEU A 429 -13.11 24.93 -23.91
N LYS A 430 -13.96 24.11 -24.52
CA LYS A 430 -15.00 24.59 -25.43
C LYS A 430 -16.19 25.05 -24.60
N PRO A 431 -16.74 26.25 -24.84
CA PRO A 431 -17.91 26.72 -24.13
C PRO A 431 -19.04 25.70 -24.17
N TYR A 432 -19.71 25.45 -23.04
CA TYR A 432 -20.85 24.52 -23.02
C TYR A 432 -21.93 24.89 -24.06
N MET A 433 -22.08 26.18 -24.33
CA MET A 433 -23.09 26.73 -25.25
C MET A 433 -22.69 26.63 -26.73
N ASP A 434 -21.40 26.45 -27.06
CA ASP A 434 -20.98 26.25 -28.45
C ASP A 434 -21.26 24.81 -28.94
N ARG A 435 -21.35 23.82 -28.03
CA ARG A 435 -21.68 22.44 -28.42
C ARG A 435 -23.18 22.22 -28.68
N SER A 436 -24.04 22.95 -27.99
CA SER A 436 -25.49 22.72 -27.97
C SER A 436 -26.27 23.54 -29.01
N PHE A 437 -25.75 24.70 -29.44
CA PHE A 437 -26.44 25.54 -30.41
C PHE A 437 -26.31 25.07 -31.88
N PHE A 438 -25.27 24.30 -32.23
CA PHE A 438 -25.12 23.81 -33.61
C PHE A 438 -26.04 22.62 -33.96
N PHE A 439 -26.48 21.82 -32.98
CA PHE A 439 -27.40 20.71 -33.22
C PHE A 439 -28.88 21.11 -33.26
N THR A 440 -29.26 22.19 -32.58
CA THR A 440 -30.66 22.66 -32.55
C THR A 440 -31.01 23.58 -33.72
N HIS A 441 -30.06 24.35 -34.27
CA HIS A 441 -30.35 25.28 -35.36
C HIS A 441 -30.22 24.70 -36.78
N HIS A 442 -29.60 23.53 -36.96
CA HIS A 442 -29.57 22.88 -38.29
C HIS A 442 -30.86 22.11 -38.64
N SER A 443 -31.73 21.86 -37.66
CA SER A 443 -32.93 21.03 -37.83
C SER A 443 -34.23 21.83 -38.04
N SER A 444 -34.20 23.17 -37.90
CA SER A 444 -35.43 23.99 -37.84
C SER A 444 -35.53 25.13 -38.86
N VAL A 445 -34.58 25.30 -39.80
CA VAL A 445 -34.65 26.40 -40.81
C VAL A 445 -34.63 25.90 -42.26
N ALA A 446 -34.86 24.61 -42.49
CA ALA A 446 -34.93 24.05 -43.85
C ALA A 446 -36.34 23.54 -44.23
N SER A 447 -37.42 24.28 -43.92
CA SER A 447 -38.73 23.99 -44.52
C SER A 447 -39.75 25.14 -44.37
N CYS A 448 -39.55 26.24 -45.10
CA CYS A 448 -40.54 27.21 -45.59
C CYS A 448 -39.73 28.46 -45.97
N SER A 449 -39.70 29.00 -47.17
CA SER A 449 -40.72 29.08 -48.21
C SER A 449 -40.04 29.56 -49.51
N THR A 450 -40.69 29.26 -50.63
CA THR A 450 -40.65 29.96 -51.93
C THR A 450 -39.38 29.91 -52.79
N ARG A 451 -39.38 28.90 -53.67
CA ARG A 451 -39.11 29.09 -55.10
C ARG A 451 -39.95 30.26 -55.63
N GLU A 452 -39.29 31.25 -56.22
CA GLU A 452 -39.61 31.86 -57.51
C GLU A 452 -38.83 33.18 -57.65
N CYS A 453 -37.97 33.26 -58.68
CA CYS A 453 -37.76 34.42 -59.56
C CYS A 453 -36.35 34.43 -60.17
N PHE A 454 -36.30 34.21 -61.50
CA PHE A 454 -35.32 34.71 -62.49
C PHE A 454 -33.81 34.41 -62.25
N GLY A 455 -33.09 33.66 -63.08
CA GLY A 455 -33.07 33.70 -64.53
C GLY A 455 -32.11 34.78 -65.05
N VAL A 456 -31.09 34.34 -65.80
CA VAL A 456 -30.29 35.10 -66.79
C VAL A 456 -28.91 35.65 -66.34
N ASP A 457 -27.88 34.95 -66.85
CA ASP A 457 -26.65 35.39 -67.53
C ASP A 457 -25.59 36.32 -66.91
N LYS A 458 -24.34 35.94 -67.29
CA LYS A 458 -23.12 36.73 -67.60
C LYS A 458 -22.13 37.06 -66.48
N ALA A 459 -21.07 36.25 -66.46
CA ALA A 459 -19.71 36.55 -66.96
C ALA A 459 -18.98 37.86 -66.57
N TYR A 460 -17.66 37.68 -66.34
CA TYR A 460 -16.57 38.65 -66.14
C TYR A 460 -16.56 39.31 -64.74
N HIS A 461 -15.48 39.31 -63.96
CA HIS A 461 -14.05 39.30 -64.30
C HIS A 461 -13.21 38.70 -63.18
#